data_AF-A0A8H6R4P0-F1
#
_entry.id   AF-A0A8H6R4P0-F1
#
_cell.length_a   1.000
_cell.length_b   1.000
_cell.length_c   1.000
_cell.angle_alpha   90.00
_cell.angle_beta   90.00
_cell.angle_gamma   90.00
#
_symmetry.space_group_name_H-M   'P 1'
#
loop_
_entity.id
_entity.type
_entity.pdbx_description
1 polymer ?
#
loop_
_entity_poly.entity_id
_entity_poly.type
_entity_poly.pdbx_seq_one_letter_code
_entity_poly.pdbx_strand_id
1 'polypeptide(L)'
;MNETGQTSALVKKLHRDLAQKYQLHGSRIEQIWRSWDKSRRDKAVKAGAVRGKVLADPTDQTMGNVYKVIPEWNLRDLTQPESDYLLDHLKHRATKSLSDQYREGVHGSPGDHAFILESMRVNHLRHVNPFRNSFTLFIEEDQYGQSYDAIDSAKYREMMTGLSTAVNAGLCVPRSTGELILQRQMFLLQALNVLVGDILEDGST
;
A
#
# COMPACT_ATOMS: atom_id res chain seq x y z
N MET A 1 -4.95 17.72 -16.22
CA MET A 1 -5.49 17.39 -14.88
C MET A 1 -4.56 16.32 -14.31
N ASN A 2 -3.74 16.65 -13.31
CA ASN A 2 -2.63 15.80 -12.88
C ASN A 2 -3.12 14.47 -12.27
N GLU A 3 -2.74 13.34 -12.89
CA GLU A 3 -3.08 11.97 -12.47
C GLU A 3 -2.65 11.67 -11.01
N THR A 4 -1.61 12.33 -10.50
CA THR A 4 -1.08 12.12 -9.13
C THR A 4 -2.02 12.58 -8.02
N GLY A 5 -2.72 13.70 -8.25
CA GLY A 5 -3.70 14.19 -7.29
C GLY A 5 -4.85 13.20 -7.13
N GLN A 6 -5.12 12.40 -8.17
CA GLN A 6 -6.12 11.34 -8.13
C GLN A 6 -5.63 10.14 -7.31
N THR A 7 -4.36 9.73 -7.44
CA THR A 7 -3.81 8.60 -6.67
C THR A 7 -3.79 8.88 -5.16
N SER A 8 -3.31 10.05 -4.72
CA SER A 8 -3.32 10.42 -3.30
C SER A 8 -4.75 10.48 -2.73
N ALA A 9 -5.68 11.13 -3.44
CA ALA A 9 -7.08 11.19 -3.02
C ALA A 9 -7.72 9.80 -2.94
N LEU A 10 -7.40 8.91 -3.88
CA LEU A 10 -7.88 7.53 -3.88
C LEU A 10 -7.32 6.74 -2.70
N VAL A 11 -6.03 6.85 -2.39
CA VAL A 11 -5.41 6.21 -1.21
C VAL A 11 -6.13 6.64 0.08
N LYS A 12 -6.35 7.95 0.25
CA LYS A 12 -7.09 8.49 1.42
C LYS A 12 -8.51 7.95 1.50
N LYS A 13 -9.21 7.86 0.36
CA LYS A 13 -10.57 7.31 0.29
C LYS A 13 -10.59 5.83 0.68
N LEU A 14 -9.69 5.02 0.10
CA LEU A 14 -9.60 3.59 0.37
C LEU A 14 -9.22 3.31 1.83
N HIS A 15 -8.31 4.10 2.40
CA HIS A 15 -7.94 4.01 3.81
C HIS A 15 -9.12 4.30 4.73
N ARG A 16 -9.85 5.40 4.48
CA ARG A 16 -11.04 5.74 5.26
C ARG A 16 -12.12 4.66 5.19
N ASP A 17 -12.37 4.12 3.99
CA ASP A 17 -13.33 3.03 3.77
C ASP A 17 -12.93 1.77 4.55
N LEU A 18 -11.64 1.39 4.48
CA LEU A 18 -11.13 0.23 5.22
C LEU A 18 -11.22 0.42 6.73
N ALA A 19 -10.83 1.60 7.22
CA ALA A 19 -10.90 1.97 8.63
C ALA A 19 -12.35 1.90 9.14
N GLN A 20 -13.31 2.43 8.39
CA GLN A 20 -14.72 2.39 8.76
C GLN A 20 -15.27 0.96 8.79
N LYS A 21 -14.97 0.14 7.77
CA LYS A 21 -15.38 -1.28 7.76
C LYS A 21 -14.79 -2.06 8.93
N TYR A 22 -13.50 -1.88 9.21
CA TYR A 22 -12.85 -2.58 10.31
C TYR A 22 -13.36 -2.10 11.68
N GLN A 23 -13.66 -0.81 11.83
CA GLN A 23 -14.27 -0.28 13.06
C GLN A 23 -15.65 -0.90 13.32
N LEU A 24 -16.48 -1.04 12.28
CA LEU A 24 -17.84 -1.58 12.39
C LEU A 24 -17.87 -3.11 12.52
N HIS A 25 -16.97 -3.80 11.83
CA HIS A 25 -17.07 -5.24 11.64
C HIS A 25 -15.80 -6.03 11.98
N GLY A 26 -14.75 -5.40 12.51
CA GLY A 26 -13.43 -6.02 12.72
C GLY A 26 -13.48 -7.36 13.45
N SER A 27 -14.21 -7.44 14.58
CA SER A 27 -14.38 -8.70 15.33
C SER A 27 -15.08 -9.79 14.53
N ARG A 28 -16.09 -9.41 13.73
CA ARG A 28 -16.83 -10.34 12.86
C ARG A 28 -15.96 -10.82 11.70
N ILE A 29 -15.19 -9.93 11.07
CA ILE A 29 -14.22 -10.26 10.02
C ILE A 29 -13.21 -11.28 10.54
N GLU A 30 -12.62 -11.02 11.71
CA GLU A 30 -11.66 -11.93 12.33
C GLU A 30 -12.27 -13.31 12.63
N GLN A 31 -13.50 -13.34 13.17
CA GLN A 31 -14.21 -14.58 13.47
C GLN A 31 -14.47 -15.40 12.19
N ILE A 32 -14.99 -14.77 11.14
CA ILE A 32 -15.30 -15.45 9.87
C ILE A 32 -14.00 -15.98 9.27
N TRP A 33 -12.97 -15.13 9.15
CA TRP A 33 -11.70 -15.51 8.56
C TRP A 33 -11.02 -16.69 9.30
N ARG A 34 -11.02 -16.66 10.64
CA ARG A 34 -10.49 -17.75 11.47
C ARG A 34 -11.31 -19.05 11.37
N SER A 35 -12.60 -18.97 11.04
CA SER A 35 -13.45 -20.14 10.82
C SER A 35 -13.20 -20.85 9.48
N TRP A 36 -12.57 -20.16 8.52
CA TRP A 36 -12.35 -20.69 7.17
C TRP A 36 -11.12 -21.59 7.12
N ASP A 37 -11.28 -22.69 6.39
CA ASP A 37 -10.15 -23.53 5.97
C ASP A 37 -9.33 -22.85 4.87
N LYS A 38 -8.21 -23.48 4.51
CA LYS A 38 -7.32 -22.97 3.47
C LYS A 38 -8.02 -22.82 2.11
N SER A 39 -8.92 -23.74 1.75
CA SER A 39 -9.62 -23.73 0.46
C SER A 39 -10.51 -22.50 0.32
N ARG A 40 -11.28 -22.17 1.36
CA ARG A 40 -12.16 -20.99 1.37
C ARG A 40 -11.36 -19.69 1.40
N ARG A 41 -10.26 -19.63 2.18
CA ARG A 41 -9.33 -18.49 2.17
C ARG A 41 -8.70 -18.27 0.79
N ASP A 42 -8.24 -19.34 0.13
CA ASP A 42 -7.71 -19.29 -1.24
C ASP A 42 -8.74 -18.72 -2.24
N LYS A 43 -9.99 -19.20 -2.16
CA LYS A 43 -11.07 -18.75 -3.05
C LYS A 43 -11.35 -17.27 -2.86
N ALA A 44 -11.45 -16.80 -1.62
CA ALA A 44 -11.72 -15.39 -1.31
C ALA A 44 -10.59 -14.47 -1.79
N VAL A 45 -9.33 -14.80 -1.50
CA VAL A 45 -8.17 -13.99 -1.95
C VAL A 45 -8.09 -13.91 -3.47
N LYS A 46 -8.49 -14.97 -4.19
CA LYS A 46 -8.52 -14.98 -5.67
C LYS A 46 -9.74 -14.26 -6.26
N ALA A 47 -10.87 -14.19 -5.56
CA ALA A 47 -12.09 -13.57 -6.08
C ALA A 47 -11.91 -12.09 -6.42
N GLY A 48 -11.18 -11.36 -5.57
CA GLY A 48 -10.86 -9.93 -5.78
C GLY A 48 -9.74 -9.66 -6.79
N ALA A 49 -9.08 -10.70 -7.32
CA ALA A 49 -7.92 -10.55 -8.19
C ALA A 49 -8.28 -10.59 -9.68
N VAL A 50 -7.62 -9.76 -10.49
CA VAL A 50 -7.80 -9.77 -11.95
C VAL A 50 -7.45 -11.16 -12.51
N ARG A 51 -8.43 -11.83 -13.10
CA ARG A 51 -8.32 -13.22 -13.59
C ARG A 51 -7.93 -14.23 -12.50
N GLY A 52 -8.21 -13.95 -11.24
CA GLY A 52 -7.85 -14.81 -10.11
C GLY A 52 -6.35 -14.97 -9.87
N LYS A 53 -5.52 -14.09 -10.45
CA LYS A 53 -4.06 -14.17 -10.33
C LYS A 53 -3.57 -13.41 -9.11
N VAL A 54 -2.95 -14.14 -8.19
CA VAL A 54 -2.28 -13.65 -6.99
C VAL A 54 -0.89 -14.27 -6.97
N LEU A 55 0.10 -13.58 -6.41
CA LEU A 55 1.45 -14.12 -6.23
C LEU A 55 1.36 -15.45 -5.49
N ALA A 56 2.05 -16.49 -5.95
CA ALA A 56 2.12 -17.76 -5.24
C ALA A 56 2.81 -17.61 -3.88
N ASP A 57 3.91 -16.86 -3.86
CA ASP A 57 4.73 -16.54 -2.70
C ASP A 57 5.39 -15.15 -2.87
N PRO A 58 6.06 -14.58 -1.83
CA PRO A 58 6.69 -13.25 -1.88
C PRO A 58 7.72 -13.04 -3.00
N THR A 59 8.26 -14.11 -3.59
CA THR A 59 9.31 -14.06 -4.62
C THR A 59 8.81 -14.43 -6.01
N ASP A 60 7.50 -14.66 -6.17
CA ASP A 60 6.88 -15.04 -7.43
C ASP A 60 7.00 -13.92 -8.50
N GLN A 61 7.74 -14.21 -9.57
CA GLN A 61 8.00 -13.25 -10.64
C GLN A 61 7.00 -13.36 -11.81
N THR A 62 6.04 -14.29 -11.77
CA THR A 62 5.12 -14.56 -12.88
C THR A 62 4.17 -13.40 -13.18
N MET A 63 4.02 -12.46 -12.23
CA MET A 63 3.22 -11.24 -12.36
C MET A 63 4.09 -9.98 -12.58
N GLY A 64 5.32 -10.13 -13.08
CA GLY A 64 6.19 -9.01 -13.40
C GLY A 64 6.63 -8.25 -12.14
N ASN A 65 6.39 -6.95 -12.06
CA ASN A 65 6.87 -6.12 -10.94
C ASN A 65 5.99 -6.21 -9.68
N VAL A 66 4.90 -6.99 -9.66
CA VAL A 66 3.97 -7.03 -8.50
C VAL A 66 4.70 -7.44 -7.22
N TYR A 67 5.55 -8.47 -7.25
CA TYR A 67 6.35 -8.90 -6.09
C TYR A 67 7.34 -7.83 -5.59
N LYS A 68 7.72 -6.88 -6.46
CA LYS A 68 8.59 -5.76 -6.07
C LYS A 68 7.83 -4.67 -5.32
N VAL A 69 6.50 -4.64 -5.45
CA VAL A 69 5.65 -3.56 -4.92
C VAL A 69 4.82 -4.04 -3.73
N ILE A 70 4.26 -5.25 -3.77
CA ILE A 70 3.39 -5.81 -2.72
C ILE A 70 3.60 -7.33 -2.52
N PRO A 71 4.82 -7.80 -2.17
CA PRO A 71 5.08 -9.22 -1.97
C PRO A 71 4.26 -9.85 -0.83
N GLU A 72 3.76 -9.05 0.12
CA GLU A 72 2.86 -9.52 1.17
C GLU A 72 1.50 -10.00 0.64
N TRP A 73 1.11 -9.57 -0.56
CA TRP A 73 -0.15 -9.99 -1.17
C TRP A 73 0.05 -11.29 -1.96
N ASN A 74 0.43 -12.35 -1.24
CA ASN A 74 0.71 -13.66 -1.79
C ASN A 74 -0.16 -14.76 -1.17
N LEU A 75 -0.52 -15.75 -1.98
CA LEU A 75 -1.46 -16.79 -1.60
C LEU A 75 -0.90 -17.66 -0.47
N ARG A 76 0.39 -18.01 -0.52
CA ARG A 76 1.01 -18.88 0.49
C ARG A 76 0.86 -18.30 1.88
N ASP A 77 1.19 -17.03 2.08
CA ASP A 77 1.24 -16.44 3.42
C ASP A 77 -0.16 -15.98 3.89
N LEU A 78 -0.97 -15.42 2.98
CA LEU A 78 -2.31 -14.93 3.32
C LEU A 78 -3.25 -16.04 3.83
N THR A 79 -3.12 -17.27 3.32
CA THR A 79 -4.18 -18.29 3.43
C THR A 79 -3.90 -19.43 4.40
N GLN A 80 -2.77 -19.40 5.13
CA GLN A 80 -2.47 -20.43 6.14
C GLN A 80 -3.49 -20.36 7.29
N PRO A 81 -4.28 -21.42 7.56
CA PRO A 81 -5.35 -21.40 8.57
C PRO A 81 -4.86 -21.03 9.98
N GLU A 82 -3.66 -21.50 10.34
CA GLU A 82 -2.98 -21.28 11.62
C GLU A 82 -2.27 -19.93 11.74
N SER A 83 -2.30 -19.11 10.69
CA SER A 83 -1.67 -17.79 10.66
C SER A 83 -2.70 -16.67 10.67
N ASP A 84 -2.41 -15.64 11.47
CA ASP A 84 -3.12 -14.36 11.47
C ASP A 84 -2.52 -13.35 10.47
N TYR A 85 -1.61 -13.79 9.57
CA TYR A 85 -0.89 -12.91 8.63
C TYR A 85 -1.79 -11.89 7.91
N LEU A 86 -2.91 -12.33 7.31
CA LEU A 86 -3.87 -11.41 6.69
C LEU A 86 -4.48 -10.44 7.71
N LEU A 87 -4.87 -10.93 8.89
CA LEU A 87 -5.54 -10.13 9.92
C LEU A 87 -4.60 -9.08 10.50
N ASP A 88 -3.32 -9.40 10.66
CA ASP A 88 -2.29 -8.45 11.11
C ASP A 88 -2.11 -7.31 10.11
N HIS A 89 -2.04 -7.63 8.81
CA HIS A 89 -2.00 -6.63 7.74
C HIS A 89 -3.28 -5.79 7.69
N LEU A 90 -4.45 -6.44 7.74
CA LEU A 90 -5.74 -5.75 7.76
C LEU A 90 -5.82 -4.77 8.92
N LYS A 91 -5.52 -5.23 10.14
CA LYS A 91 -5.56 -4.40 11.35
C LYS A 91 -4.59 -3.24 11.26
N HIS A 92 -3.35 -3.48 10.84
CA HIS A 92 -2.35 -2.43 10.67
C HIS A 92 -2.85 -1.38 9.67
N ARG A 93 -3.29 -1.80 8.47
CA ARG A 93 -3.74 -0.90 7.40
C ARG A 93 -5.04 -0.16 7.74
N ALA A 94 -5.91 -0.74 8.56
CA ALA A 94 -7.17 -0.12 8.97
C ALA A 94 -7.04 0.84 10.16
N THR A 95 -6.06 0.62 11.06
CA THR A 95 -5.98 1.36 12.34
C THR A 95 -4.86 2.39 12.42
N LYS A 96 -3.81 2.25 11.61
CA LYS A 96 -2.70 3.21 11.55
C LYS A 96 -3.00 4.33 10.56
N SER A 97 -2.54 5.54 10.85
CA SER A 97 -2.60 6.66 9.89
C SER A 97 -1.77 6.33 8.65
N LEU A 98 -2.04 7.00 7.51
CA LEU A 98 -1.23 6.81 6.31
C LEU A 98 0.23 7.21 6.55
N SER A 99 0.44 8.22 7.39
CA SER A 99 1.77 8.66 7.83
C SER A 99 2.49 7.64 8.71
N ASP A 100 1.77 6.86 9.51
CA ASP A 100 2.37 5.77 10.29
C ASP A 100 2.71 4.57 9.39
N GLN A 101 1.80 4.18 8.50
CA GLN A 101 2.02 3.10 7.52
C GLN A 101 3.21 3.37 6.59
N TYR A 102 3.43 4.66 6.27
CA TYR A 102 4.60 5.11 5.53
C TYR A 102 5.92 4.77 6.23
N ARG A 103 5.95 4.88 7.57
CA ARG A 103 7.15 4.77 8.40
C ARG A 103 7.36 3.36 8.94
N GLU A 104 6.30 2.69 9.34
CA GLU A 104 6.33 1.40 10.02
C GLU A 104 5.32 0.44 9.40
N GLY A 105 5.72 -0.82 9.26
CA GLY A 105 4.88 -1.92 8.80
C GLY A 105 4.34 -2.78 9.94
N VAL A 106 3.79 -3.94 9.59
CA VAL A 106 3.30 -4.92 10.57
C VAL A 106 4.44 -5.41 11.45
N HIS A 107 4.23 -5.49 12.77
CA HIS A 107 5.20 -5.99 13.76
C HIS A 107 6.59 -5.31 13.71
N GLY A 108 6.63 -4.00 13.45
CA GLY A 108 7.89 -3.24 13.38
C GLY A 108 8.71 -3.51 12.12
N SER A 109 8.14 -4.20 11.13
CA SER A 109 8.73 -4.32 9.80
C SER A 109 8.84 -2.95 9.10
N PRO A 110 9.62 -2.83 8.03
CA PRO A 110 9.72 -1.56 7.28
C PRO A 110 8.36 -1.07 6.77
N GLY A 111 8.08 0.23 6.94
CA GLY A 111 6.92 0.88 6.32
C GLY A 111 7.05 1.06 4.81
N ASP A 112 6.03 1.64 4.18
CA ASP A 112 5.94 1.74 2.71
C ASP A 112 7.13 2.45 2.06
N HIS A 113 7.63 3.51 2.71
CA HIS A 113 8.80 4.25 2.21
C HIS A 113 10.06 3.40 2.18
N ALA A 114 10.41 2.82 3.33
CA ALA A 114 11.63 2.02 3.47
C ALA A 114 11.56 0.77 2.59
N PHE A 115 10.39 0.14 2.49
CA PHE A 115 10.18 -1.01 1.61
C PHE A 115 10.43 -0.66 0.14
N ILE A 116 9.84 0.44 -0.37
CA ILE A 116 10.00 0.82 -1.77
C ILE A 116 11.46 1.19 -2.08
N LEU A 117 12.13 1.95 -1.22
CA LEU A 117 13.55 2.27 -1.41
C LEU A 117 14.41 1.01 -1.48
N GLU A 118 14.16 0.04 -0.61
CA GLU A 118 14.90 -1.23 -0.63
C GLU A 118 14.62 -2.03 -1.89
N SER A 119 13.36 -2.08 -2.34
CA SER A 119 12.99 -2.75 -3.59
C SER A 119 13.58 -2.06 -4.84
N MET A 120 13.69 -0.73 -4.83
CA MET A 120 14.42 0.01 -5.88
C MET A 120 15.90 -0.37 -5.91
N ARG A 121 16.51 -0.56 -4.73
CA ARG A 121 17.92 -0.94 -4.59
C ARG A 121 18.18 -2.38 -4.99
N VAL A 122 17.41 -3.33 -4.48
CA VAL A 122 17.64 -4.78 -4.60
C VAL A 122 16.96 -5.39 -5.82
N ASN A 123 15.71 -5.02 -6.09
CA ASN A 123 14.91 -5.60 -7.18
C ASN A 123 14.90 -4.73 -8.44
N HIS A 124 15.69 -3.66 -8.45
CA HIS A 124 15.76 -2.67 -9.52
C HIS A 124 14.37 -2.13 -9.92
N LEU A 125 13.47 -1.98 -8.94
CA LEU A 125 12.17 -1.34 -9.17
C LEU A 125 12.40 0.10 -9.65
N ARG A 126 11.73 0.48 -10.74
CA ARG A 126 11.79 1.83 -11.30
C ARG A 126 10.42 2.23 -11.80
N HIS A 127 10.06 3.48 -11.53
CA HIS A 127 8.91 4.09 -12.17
C HIS A 127 9.22 4.33 -13.66
N VAL A 128 8.23 4.13 -14.53
CA VAL A 128 8.41 4.28 -15.99
C VAL A 128 8.70 5.73 -16.39
N ASN A 129 8.13 6.68 -15.66
CA ASN A 129 8.32 8.11 -15.86
C ASN A 129 9.29 8.69 -14.82
N PRO A 130 10.33 9.44 -15.24
CA PRO A 130 11.32 10.00 -14.33
C PRO A 130 10.89 11.29 -13.62
N PHE A 131 9.83 11.97 -14.09
CA PHE A 131 9.29 13.21 -13.52
C PHE A 131 10.37 14.24 -13.10
N ARG A 132 11.09 14.77 -14.10
CA ARG A 132 12.19 15.71 -13.84
C ARG A 132 11.66 16.95 -13.11
N ASN A 133 12.42 17.39 -12.11
CA ASN A 133 12.11 18.57 -11.29
C ASN A 133 10.78 18.47 -10.50
N SER A 134 10.33 17.25 -10.21
CA SER A 134 9.10 16.99 -9.45
C SER A 134 9.40 16.24 -8.14
N PHE A 135 8.59 16.51 -7.12
CA PHE A 135 8.70 15.87 -5.81
C PHE A 135 7.31 15.59 -5.21
N THR A 136 7.27 14.71 -4.22
CA THR A 136 6.06 14.31 -3.48
C THR A 136 6.29 14.48 -1.98
N LEU A 137 5.29 15.01 -1.28
CA LEU A 137 5.33 15.23 0.17
C LEU A 137 4.50 14.18 0.93
N PHE A 138 5.02 13.74 2.07
CA PHE A 138 4.41 12.78 3.00
C PHE A 138 4.48 13.31 4.46
N ILE A 139 4.28 14.62 4.64
CA ILE A 139 4.49 15.32 5.92
C ILE A 139 3.22 15.30 6.77
N GLU A 140 2.12 15.84 6.25
CA GLU A 140 0.84 16.03 6.95
C GLU A 140 -0.27 15.27 6.23
N GLU A 141 -1.33 14.87 6.94
CA GLU A 141 -2.42 14.06 6.40
C GLU A 141 -3.20 14.76 5.26
N ASP A 142 -3.29 16.09 5.26
CA ASP A 142 -3.95 16.88 4.20
C ASP A 142 -3.12 16.94 2.92
N GLN A 143 -1.80 17.08 3.04
CA GLN A 143 -0.83 17.11 1.95
C GLN A 143 -0.24 15.74 1.61
N TYR A 144 -0.65 14.69 2.33
CA TYR A 144 -0.10 13.35 2.17
C TYR A 144 -0.19 12.87 0.72
N GLY A 145 0.95 12.55 0.12
CA GLY A 145 1.06 12.07 -1.26
C GLY A 145 0.87 13.15 -2.33
N GLN A 146 0.78 14.44 -1.98
CA GLN A 146 0.67 15.51 -2.98
C GLN A 146 2.01 15.71 -3.68
N SER A 147 1.94 15.89 -5.01
CA SER A 147 3.11 16.09 -5.86
C SER A 147 3.14 17.49 -6.45
N TYR A 148 4.34 18.03 -6.57
CA TYR A 148 4.61 19.38 -7.03
C TYR A 148 5.66 19.34 -8.13
N ASP A 149 5.47 20.20 -9.13
CA ASP A 149 6.36 20.33 -10.27
C ASP A 149 7.05 21.70 -10.19
N ALA A 150 8.38 21.73 -10.26
CA ALA A 150 9.12 22.97 -10.41
C ALA A 150 9.11 23.41 -11.88
N ILE A 151 9.07 24.72 -12.10
CA ILE A 151 9.15 25.30 -13.45
C ILE A 151 10.47 24.94 -14.14
N ASP A 152 11.57 24.92 -13.37
CA ASP A 152 12.90 24.56 -13.87
C ASP A 152 13.79 23.96 -12.77
N SER A 153 15.01 23.56 -13.17
CA SER A 153 16.00 22.95 -12.28
C SER A 153 16.55 23.89 -11.21
N ALA A 154 16.60 25.20 -11.46
CA ALA A 154 17.07 26.17 -10.47
C ALA A 154 16.03 26.31 -9.36
N LYS A 155 14.75 26.46 -9.73
CA LYS A 155 13.66 26.51 -8.77
C LYS A 155 13.49 25.21 -8.01
N TYR A 156 13.69 24.07 -8.66
CA TYR A 156 13.70 22.78 -7.99
C TYR A 156 14.76 22.72 -6.89
N ARG A 157 16.02 23.10 -7.20
CA ARG A 157 17.10 23.12 -6.20
C ARG A 157 16.81 24.06 -5.04
N GLU A 158 16.29 25.26 -5.33
CA GLU A 158 15.86 26.22 -4.30
C GLU A 158 14.81 25.59 -3.37
N MET A 159 13.76 24.96 -3.92
CA MET A 159 12.72 24.30 -3.13
C MET A 159 13.26 23.13 -2.31
N MET A 160 14.11 22.27 -2.90
CA MET A 160 14.72 21.15 -2.18
C MET A 160 15.62 21.63 -1.03
N THR A 161 16.26 22.80 -1.19
CA THR A 161 17.09 23.42 -0.14
C THR A 161 16.21 23.93 1.00
N GLY A 162 15.13 24.65 0.68
CA GLY A 162 14.13 25.10 1.66
C GLY A 162 13.43 23.94 2.39
N LEU A 163 13.28 22.79 1.72
CA LEU A 163 12.68 21.58 2.28
C LEU A 163 13.70 20.58 2.84
N SER A 164 14.95 20.99 3.04
CA SER A 164 16.05 20.07 3.43
C SER A 164 15.73 19.21 4.65
N THR A 165 15.07 19.75 5.68
CA THR A 165 14.62 18.96 6.83
C THR A 165 13.68 17.82 6.44
N ALA A 166 12.69 18.09 5.58
CA ALA A 166 11.75 17.07 5.11
C ALA A 166 12.43 16.06 4.17
N VAL A 167 13.37 16.51 3.32
CA VAL A 167 14.17 15.64 2.47
C VAL A 167 15.02 14.69 3.31
N ASN A 168 15.73 15.21 4.31
CA ASN A 168 16.59 14.42 5.19
C ASN A 168 15.79 13.44 6.06
N ALA A 169 14.57 13.81 6.44
CA ALA A 169 13.64 12.93 7.14
C ALA A 169 12.93 11.90 6.23
N GLY A 170 13.17 11.95 4.91
CA GLY A 170 12.48 11.10 3.94
C GLY A 170 11.00 11.40 3.77
N LEU A 171 10.53 12.60 4.14
CA LEU A 171 9.15 13.06 4.00
C LEU A 171 8.92 13.89 2.72
N CYS A 172 9.99 14.22 2.01
CA CYS A 172 9.98 14.82 0.68
C CYS A 172 10.86 13.96 -0.23
N VAL A 173 10.28 13.38 -1.27
CA VAL A 173 10.97 12.42 -2.16
C VAL A 173 10.78 12.80 -3.62
N PRO A 174 11.67 12.35 -4.54
CA PRO A 174 11.43 12.48 -5.97
C PRO A 174 10.06 11.88 -6.34
N ARG A 175 9.34 12.53 -7.26
CA ARG A 175 7.97 12.09 -7.61
C ARG A 175 7.91 10.65 -8.10
N SER A 176 8.91 10.19 -8.85
CA SER A 176 8.99 8.78 -9.27
C SER A 176 8.98 7.79 -8.10
N THR A 177 9.60 8.16 -6.98
CA THR A 177 9.60 7.36 -5.75
C THR A 177 8.26 7.48 -5.04
N GLY A 178 7.71 8.70 -4.93
CA GLY A 178 6.40 8.95 -4.33
C GLY A 178 5.27 8.17 -5.00
N GLU A 179 5.27 8.09 -6.34
CA GLU A 179 4.29 7.33 -7.12
C GLU A 179 4.35 5.83 -6.81
N LEU A 180 5.55 5.25 -6.66
CA LEU A 180 5.70 3.83 -6.28
C LEU A 180 5.20 3.55 -4.85
N ILE A 181 5.43 4.48 -3.92
CA ILE A 181 4.93 4.39 -2.54
C ILE A 181 3.40 4.44 -2.54
N LEU A 182 2.80 5.42 -3.22
CA LEU A 182 1.35 5.54 -3.32
C LEU A 182 0.73 4.34 -4.04
N GLN A 183 1.38 3.80 -5.06
CA GLN A 183 0.94 2.60 -5.77
C GLN A 183 0.89 1.38 -4.83
N ARG A 184 1.92 1.17 -4.00
CA ARG A 184 1.93 0.11 -2.98
C ARG A 184 0.76 0.24 -2.02
N GLN A 185 0.55 1.45 -1.48
CA GLN A 185 -0.56 1.71 -0.55
C GLN A 185 -1.91 1.50 -1.20
N MET A 186 -2.11 2.04 -2.40
CA MET A 186 -3.34 1.92 -3.16
C MET A 186 -3.69 0.45 -3.40
N PHE A 187 -2.74 -0.37 -3.86
CA PHE A 187 -3.02 -1.77 -4.15
C PHE A 187 -3.37 -2.58 -2.90
N LEU A 188 -2.65 -2.39 -1.79
CA LEU A 188 -2.96 -3.09 -0.54
C LEU A 188 -4.32 -2.69 0.02
N LEU A 189 -4.60 -1.39 0.07
CA LEU A 189 -5.87 -0.88 0.59
C LEU A 189 -7.03 -1.31 -0.30
N GLN A 190 -6.86 -1.31 -1.63
CA GLN A 190 -7.88 -1.79 -2.55
C GLN A 190 -8.14 -3.29 -2.35
N ALA A 191 -7.10 -4.10 -2.30
CA ALA A 191 -7.23 -5.55 -2.17
C ALA A 191 -7.86 -5.94 -0.82
N LEU A 192 -7.46 -5.28 0.27
CA LEU A 192 -8.08 -5.45 1.59
C LEU A 192 -9.55 -5.02 1.62
N ASN A 193 -9.90 -3.89 1.00
CA ASN A 193 -11.30 -3.44 0.94
C ASN A 193 -12.21 -4.43 0.20
N VAL A 194 -11.72 -5.02 -0.89
CA VAL A 194 -12.45 -6.04 -1.64
C VAL A 194 -12.60 -7.30 -0.79
N LEU A 195 -11.50 -7.80 -0.23
CA LEU A 195 -11.53 -9.03 0.56
C LEU A 195 -12.40 -8.91 1.82
N VAL A 196 -12.41 -7.74 2.49
CA VAL A 196 -13.32 -7.48 3.61
C VAL A 196 -14.78 -7.54 3.17
N GLY A 197 -15.10 -7.03 1.97
CA GLY A 197 -16.43 -7.18 1.38
C GLY A 197 -16.81 -8.65 1.22
N ASP A 198 -15.94 -9.43 0.57
CA ASP A 198 -16.16 -10.86 0.34
C ASP A 198 -16.34 -11.66 1.65
N ILE A 199 -15.54 -11.35 2.68
CA ILE A 199 -15.66 -11.96 4.01
C ILE A 199 -17.02 -11.66 4.65
N LEU A 200 -17.48 -10.41 4.57
CA LEU A 200 -18.73 -10.01 5.19
C LEU A 200 -19.95 -10.59 4.46
N GLU A 201 -19.94 -10.62 3.13
CA GLU A 201 -21.01 -11.22 2.33
C GLU A 201 -21.19 -12.71 2.62
N ASP A 202 -20.09 -13.45 2.72
CA ASP A 202 -20.10 -14.89 3.01
C ASP A 202 -20.49 -15.19 4.47
N GLY A 203 -20.26 -14.24 5.40
CA GLY A 203 -20.67 -14.36 6.79
C GLY A 203 -22.11 -13.92 7.08
N SER A 204 -22.84 -13.42 6.08
CA SER A 204 -24.26 -13.03 6.17
C SER A 204 -25.23 -14.16 5.82
N THR A 205 -24.72 -15.33 5.40
CA THR A 205 -25.48 -16.58 5.20
C THR A 205 -25.35 -17.51 6.40
#